data_AF-A0A359LYQ4-F1
#
_entry.id   AF-A0A359LYQ4-F1
#
_cell.length_a   1.000
_cell.length_b   1.000
_cell.length_c   1.000
_cell.angle_alpha   90.00
_cell.angle_beta   90.00
_cell.angle_gamma   90.00
#
_symmetry.space_group_name_H-M   'P 1'
#
loop_
_entity.id
_entity.type
_entity.pdbx_description
1 polymer ?
#
loop_
_entity_poly.entity_id
_entity_poly.type
_entity_poly.pdbx_seq_one_letter_code
_entity_poly.pdbx_strand_id
1 'polypeptide(L)'
;LLILAGVQANDVAGILDDVAHGRLAEHKLVLCKVEEWDHLTAQVRYGAGYPEIPHWRDVPFFRGQKKYVMRNCGLINPDDIEEYLGVGGYQALYKVLIDNRPEMVIEQIKASKLRGRGGA
;
A
#
# COMPACT_ATOMS: atom_id res chain seq x y z
N LEU A 1 -7.75 -2.57 -8.47
CA LEU A 1 -8.18 -2.97 -7.12
C LEU A 1 -9.25 -2.01 -6.62
N LEU A 2 -10.38 -2.50 -6.11
CA LEU A 2 -11.40 -1.69 -5.45
C LEU A 2 -11.34 -1.91 -3.93
N ILE A 3 -11.48 -0.83 -3.16
CA ILE A 3 -11.52 -0.87 -1.70
C ILE A 3 -12.96 -0.62 -1.26
N LEU A 4 -13.54 -1.56 -0.53
CA LEU A 4 -14.84 -1.42 0.10
C LEU A 4 -14.66 -1.02 1.56
N ALA A 5 -15.53 -0.15 2.07
CA ALA A 5 -15.48 0.33 3.45
C ALA A 5 -16.72 -0.11 4.24
N GLY A 6 -16.52 -0.49 5.51
CA GLY A 6 -17.61 -0.83 6.42
C GLY A 6 -18.36 -2.11 6.07
N VAL A 7 -17.72 -3.05 5.36
CA VAL A 7 -18.32 -4.34 4.97
C VAL A 7 -18.69 -5.16 6.20
N GLN A 8 -19.93 -5.63 6.24
CA GLN A 8 -20.46 -6.55 7.24
C GLN A 8 -20.80 -7.92 6.62
N ALA A 9 -21.01 -8.94 7.46
CA ALA A 9 -21.27 -10.30 6.99
C ALA A 9 -22.55 -10.42 6.14
N ASN A 10 -23.57 -9.59 6.39
CA ASN A 10 -24.81 -9.54 5.61
C ASN A 10 -24.66 -8.86 4.24
N ASP A 11 -23.57 -8.12 3.99
CA ASP A 11 -23.32 -7.49 2.68
C ASP A 11 -22.76 -8.48 1.65
N VAL A 12 -22.22 -9.62 2.10
CA VAL A 12 -21.47 -10.57 1.25
C VAL A 12 -22.29 -11.03 0.04
N ALA A 13 -23.56 -11.40 0.23
CA ALA A 13 -24.40 -11.88 -0.86
C ALA A 13 -24.62 -10.79 -1.94
N GLY A 14 -24.83 -9.54 -1.53
CA GLY A 14 -25.00 -8.41 -2.46
C GLY A 14 -23.71 -8.09 -3.21
N ILE A 15 -22.57 -8.10 -2.51
CA ILE A 15 -21.25 -7.88 -3.13
C ILE A 15 -20.97 -8.95 -4.18
N LEU A 16 -21.23 -10.23 -3.87
CA LEU A 16 -21.02 -11.33 -4.81
C LEU A 16 -21.94 -11.23 -6.04
N ASP A 17 -23.20 -10.85 -5.86
CA ASP A 17 -24.14 -10.64 -6.97
C ASP A 17 -23.64 -9.52 -7.90
N ASP A 18 -23.19 -8.40 -7.35
CA ASP A 18 -22.67 -7.28 -8.13
C ASP A 18 -21.34 -7.61 -8.82
N VAL A 19 -20.48 -8.45 -8.22
CA VAL A 19 -19.30 -8.98 -8.89
C VAL A 19 -19.70 -9.86 -10.08
N ALA A 20 -20.64 -10.78 -9.89
CA ALA A 20 -21.06 -11.72 -10.92
C ALA A 20 -21.69 -11.03 -12.14
N HIS A 21 -22.35 -9.90 -11.94
CA HIS A 21 -23.00 -9.12 -12.99
C HIS A 21 -22.20 -7.89 -13.45
N GLY A 22 -20.98 -7.67 -12.91
CA GLY A 22 -20.12 -6.55 -13.28
C GLY A 22 -20.61 -5.17 -12.81
N ARG A 23 -21.49 -5.11 -11.80
CA ARG A 23 -22.08 -3.88 -11.25
C ARG A 23 -21.41 -3.38 -9.98
N LEU A 24 -20.26 -3.96 -9.60
CA LEU A 24 -19.56 -3.60 -8.37
C LEU A 24 -19.25 -2.10 -8.24
N ALA A 25 -19.09 -1.38 -9.35
CA ALA A 25 -18.89 0.07 -9.39
C ALA A 25 -19.99 0.87 -8.69
N GLU A 26 -21.22 0.38 -8.77
CA GLU A 26 -22.43 1.02 -8.25
C GLU A 26 -22.73 0.63 -6.81
N HIS A 27 -21.98 -0.34 -6.27
CA HIS A 27 -22.20 -0.83 -4.91
C HIS A 27 -21.89 0.28 -3.91
N LYS A 28 -22.87 0.60 -3.06
CA LYS A 28 -22.83 1.67 -2.03
C LYS A 28 -21.65 1.64 -1.05
N LEU A 29 -20.87 0.55 -1.03
CA LEU A 29 -19.76 0.34 -0.10
C LEU A 29 -18.40 0.58 -0.75
N VAL A 30 -18.33 0.79 -2.08
CA VAL A 30 -17.07 1.11 -2.74
C VAL A 30 -16.60 2.49 -2.30
N LEU A 31 -15.44 2.54 -1.66
CA LEU A 31 -14.84 3.76 -1.15
C LEU A 31 -13.95 4.41 -2.21
N CYS A 32 -13.06 3.63 -2.81
CA CYS A 32 -12.09 4.13 -3.80
C CYS A 32 -11.46 2.99 -4.60
N LYS A 33 -10.67 3.38 -5.61
CA LYS A 33 -9.85 2.47 -6.41
C LYS A 33 -8.36 2.70 -6.21
N VAL A 34 -7.59 1.63 -6.41
CA VAL A 34 -6.14 1.64 -6.57
C VAL A 34 -5.84 0.98 -7.91
N GLU A 35 -5.31 1.76 -8.85
CA GLU A 35 -4.97 1.27 -10.20
C GLU A 35 -3.51 0.81 -10.25
N GLU A 36 -2.63 1.54 -9.56
CA GLU A 36 -1.22 1.24 -9.44
C GLU A 36 -0.70 1.57 -8.04
N TRP A 37 0.39 0.89 -7.66
CA TRP A 37 1.08 1.15 -6.41
C TRP A 37 2.59 1.02 -6.57
N ASP A 38 3.30 2.00 -6.01
CA ASP A 38 4.75 1.99 -5.91
C ASP A 38 5.17 1.34 -4.60
N HIS A 39 5.73 0.14 -4.69
CA HIS A 39 6.29 -0.62 -3.57
C HIS A 39 7.77 -0.30 -3.28
N LEU A 40 8.35 0.75 -3.87
CA LEU A 40 9.79 1.11 -3.93
C LEU A 40 10.59 0.32 -4.95
N THR A 41 10.46 -1.00 -4.94
CA THR A 41 11.27 -1.90 -5.79
C THR A 41 10.51 -2.42 -7.00
N ALA A 42 9.18 -2.34 -6.94
CA ALA A 42 8.28 -2.72 -8.00
C ALA A 42 7.14 -1.70 -8.10
N GLN A 43 6.79 -1.31 -9.32
CA GLN A 43 5.52 -0.66 -9.60
C GLN A 43 4.54 -1.75 -10.01
N VAL A 44 3.51 -1.95 -9.19
CA VAL A 44 2.47 -2.94 -9.44
C VAL A 44 1.27 -2.24 -10.04
N ARG A 45 0.81 -2.70 -11.20
CA ARG A 45 -0.46 -2.27 -11.81
C ARG A 45 -1.53 -3.31 -11.49
N TYR A 46 -2.50 -2.93 -10.66
CA TYR A 46 -3.62 -3.79 -10.28
C TYR A 46 -4.75 -3.81 -11.32
N GLY A 47 -4.79 -2.84 -12.23
CA GLY A 47 -5.79 -2.77 -13.29
C GLY A 47 -6.07 -1.34 -13.72
N ALA A 48 -7.14 -1.18 -14.50
CA ALA A 48 -7.66 0.12 -14.94
C ALA A 48 -9.19 0.03 -15.03
N GLY A 49 -9.87 1.18 -14.93
CA GLY A 49 -11.32 1.27 -15.08
C GLY A 49 -11.99 2.07 -13.97
N TYR A 50 -13.33 1.99 -13.90
CA TYR A 50 -14.16 2.67 -12.91
C TYR A 50 -13.91 4.19 -12.84
N PRO A 51 -14.07 4.94 -13.94
CA PRO A 51 -13.73 6.37 -14.00
C PRO A 51 -14.53 7.22 -12.99
N GLU A 52 -15.73 6.78 -12.63
CA GLU A 52 -16.60 7.39 -11.64
C GLU A 52 -16.15 7.18 -10.18
N ILE A 53 -15.30 6.17 -9.91
CA ILE A 53 -14.82 5.87 -8.56
C ILE A 53 -13.54 6.69 -8.28
N PRO A 54 -13.48 7.43 -7.16
CA PRO A 54 -12.32 8.23 -6.82
C PRO A 54 -11.08 7.35 -6.59
N HIS A 55 -9.91 7.88 -6.95
CA HIS A 55 -8.65 7.20 -6.62
C HIS A 55 -8.41 7.28 -5.10
N TRP A 56 -7.69 6.30 -4.53
CA TRP A 56 -7.45 6.25 -3.08
C TRP A 56 -6.81 7.54 -2.53
N ARG A 57 -6.00 8.23 -3.34
CA ARG A 57 -5.37 9.52 -2.99
C ARG A 57 -6.35 10.68 -2.93
N ASP A 58 -7.53 10.55 -3.52
CA ASP A 58 -8.53 11.61 -3.55
C ASP A 58 -9.50 11.52 -2.37
N VAL A 59 -9.55 10.36 -1.69
CA VAL A 59 -10.32 10.18 -0.47
C VAL A 59 -9.83 11.16 0.61
N PRO A 60 -10.72 11.96 1.25
CA PRO A 60 -10.31 13.02 2.18
C PRO A 60 -9.34 12.58 3.26
N PHE A 61 -9.52 11.37 3.81
CA PHE A 61 -8.63 10.81 4.83
C PHE A 61 -7.20 10.61 4.31
N PHE A 62 -7.02 10.14 3.08
CA PHE A 62 -5.70 9.79 2.52
C PHE A 62 -5.03 10.94 1.75
N ARG A 63 -5.78 11.96 1.32
CA ARG A 63 -5.31 13.03 0.42
C ARG A 63 -4.06 13.76 0.90
N GLY A 64 -3.90 13.97 2.20
CA GLY A 64 -2.73 14.61 2.79
C GLY A 64 -1.59 13.66 3.18
N GLN A 65 -1.77 12.34 3.00
CA GLN A 65 -0.84 11.35 3.53
C GLN A 65 0.25 11.01 2.52
N LYS A 66 1.51 11.10 2.95
CA LYS A 66 2.64 10.51 2.24
C LYS A 66 3.08 9.23 2.96
N LYS A 67 2.70 8.08 2.43
CA LYS A 67 3.01 6.76 3.01
C LYS A 67 4.44 6.35 2.68
N TYR A 68 5.38 6.60 3.60
CA TYR A 68 6.75 6.07 3.51
C TYR A 68 6.90 4.74 4.27
N VAL A 69 6.66 4.76 5.58
CA VAL A 69 6.80 3.58 6.46
C VAL A 69 5.63 2.62 6.27
N MET A 70 4.40 3.16 6.26
CA MET A 70 3.17 2.37 6.11
C MET A 70 2.78 2.12 4.64
N ARG A 71 3.75 2.17 3.72
CA ARG A 71 3.52 2.08 2.28
C ARG A 71 2.84 0.75 1.89
N ASN A 72 3.25 -0.35 2.49
CA ASN A 72 2.75 -1.68 2.10
C ASN A 72 1.62 -2.19 3.02
N CYS A 73 1.27 -1.44 4.08
CA CYS A 73 0.24 -1.86 5.03
C CYS A 73 -1.12 -2.02 4.34
N GLY A 74 -1.71 -3.21 4.47
CA GLY A 74 -3.01 -3.56 3.88
C GLY A 74 -2.97 -3.94 2.40
N LEU A 75 -1.78 -3.99 1.79
CA LEU A 75 -1.59 -4.41 0.39
C LEU A 75 -0.84 -5.74 0.26
N ILE A 76 -0.10 -6.12 1.29
CA ILE A 76 0.58 -7.42 1.39
C ILE A 76 0.10 -8.16 2.63
N ASN A 77 0.22 -9.48 2.61
CA ASN A 77 0.03 -10.34 3.76
C ASN A 77 1.19 -10.12 4.76
N PRO A 78 0.91 -9.65 6.00
CA PRO A 78 1.96 -9.41 6.99
C PRO A 78 2.63 -10.71 7.48
N ASP A 79 1.98 -11.86 7.33
CA ASP A 79 2.50 -13.16 7.80
C ASP A 79 3.23 -13.95 6.69
N ASP A 80 3.29 -13.41 5.46
CA ASP A 80 4.00 -14.03 4.34
C ASP A 80 5.30 -13.26 4.03
N ILE A 81 6.43 -13.92 4.29
CA ILE A 81 7.75 -13.35 4.02
C ILE A 81 8.02 -13.17 2.52
N GLU A 82 7.48 -14.04 1.67
CA GLU A 82 7.71 -13.97 0.23
C GLU A 82 7.02 -12.77 -0.39
N GLU A 83 5.82 -12.41 0.09
CA GLU A 83 5.17 -11.16 -0.30
C GLU A 83 6.00 -9.95 0.13
N TYR A 84 6.55 -9.95 1.34
CA TYR A 84 7.42 -8.86 1.81
C TYR A 84 8.70 -8.75 0.98
N LEU A 85 9.34 -9.88 0.64
CA LEU A 85 10.50 -9.92 -0.24
C LEU A 85 10.15 -9.43 -1.66
N GLY A 86 9.01 -9.86 -2.20
CA GLY A 86 8.52 -9.48 -3.53
C GLY A 86 8.29 -7.98 -3.72
N VAL A 87 8.00 -7.26 -2.63
CA VAL A 87 7.87 -5.80 -2.62
C VAL A 87 9.17 -5.07 -2.22
N GLY A 88 10.30 -5.78 -2.13
CA GLY A 88 11.61 -5.20 -1.83
C GLY A 88 12.00 -5.19 -0.35
N GLY A 89 11.29 -5.96 0.47
CA GLY A 89 11.66 -6.24 1.85
C GLY A 89 13.11 -6.71 1.94
N TYR A 90 13.80 -6.32 3.01
CA TYR A 90 15.21 -6.63 3.26
C TYR A 90 16.24 -6.13 2.22
N GLN A 91 15.84 -5.49 1.12
CA GLN A 91 16.81 -5.02 0.11
C GLN A 91 17.85 -4.05 0.68
N ALA A 92 17.42 -3.12 1.55
CA ALA A 92 18.33 -2.21 2.23
C ALA A 92 19.30 -2.94 3.16
N LEU A 93 18.84 -3.99 3.86
CA LEU A 93 19.70 -4.82 4.70
C LEU A 93 20.73 -5.58 3.87
N TYR A 94 20.29 -6.24 2.79
CA TYR A 94 21.17 -6.93 1.85
C TYR A 94 22.27 -6.00 1.35
N LYS A 95 21.90 -4.79 0.90
CA LYS A 95 22.86 -3.79 0.45
C LYS A 95 23.90 -3.44 1.52
N VAL A 96 23.47 -3.16 2.75
CA VAL A 96 24.38 -2.79 3.85
C VAL A 96 25.35 -3.91 4.19
N LEU A 97 24.89 -5.16 4.20
CA LEU A 97 25.72 -6.32 4.51
C LEU A 97 26.77 -6.59 3.42
N ILE A 98 26.40 -6.41 2.14
CA ILE A 98 27.31 -6.61 1.01
C ILE A 98 28.31 -5.47 0.89
N ASP A 99 27.85 -4.22 0.99
CA ASP A 99 28.72 -3.05 0.89
C ASP A 99 29.72 -2.99 2.07
N ASN A 100 29.37 -3.60 3.22
CA ASN A 100 30.20 -3.73 4.42
C ASN A 100 30.89 -2.42 4.85
N ARG A 101 30.16 -1.31 4.77
CA ARG A 101 30.64 0.07 5.04
C ARG A 101 29.77 0.77 6.09
N PRO A 102 29.94 0.46 7.38
CA PRO A 102 29.10 1.00 8.44
C PRO A 102 29.19 2.54 8.56
N GLU A 103 30.35 3.15 8.30
CA GLU A 103 30.53 4.60 8.36
C GLU A 103 29.64 5.31 7.33
N MET A 104 29.52 4.73 6.14
CA MET A 104 28.70 5.28 5.06
C MET A 104 27.21 5.25 5.43
N VAL A 105 26.75 4.17 6.07
CA VAL A 105 25.38 4.05 6.57
C VAL A 105 25.08 5.11 7.63
N ILE A 106 26.00 5.31 8.58
CA ILE A 106 25.87 6.35 9.62
C ILE A 106 25.73 7.74 8.97
N GLU A 107 26.58 8.07 8.00
CA GLU A 107 26.53 9.35 7.31
C GLU A 107 25.24 9.53 6.49
N GLN A 108 24.72 8.48 5.84
CA GLN A 108 23.43 8.52 5.14
C GLN A 108 22.27 8.81 6.10
N ILE A 109 22.24 8.14 7.25
CA ILE A 109 21.18 8.36 8.27
C ILE A 109 21.29 9.77 8.85
N LYS A 110 22.49 10.27 9.15
CA LYS A 110 22.69 11.67 9.58
C LYS A 110 22.21 12.66 8.52
N ALA A 111 22.59 12.46 7.26
CA ALA A 111 22.18 13.32 6.14
C ALA A 111 20.67 13.32 5.92
N SER A 112 19.97 12.21 6.22
CA SER A 112 18.50 12.12 6.14
C SER A 112 17.77 12.99 7.16
N LYS A 113 18.47 13.48 8.19
CA LYS A 113 17.89 14.24 9.32
C LYS A 113 16.78 13.46 10.04
N LEU A 114 16.85 12.13 10.02
CA LEU A 114 15.93 11.29 10.79
C LEU A 114 16.10 11.60 12.27
N ARG A 115 14.98 11.73 12.97
CA ARG A 115 14.91 11.96 14.42
C ARG A 115 14.19 10.81 15.09
N GLY A 116 14.43 10.65 16.39
CA GLY A 116 13.70 9.68 17.22
C GLY A 116 12.19 9.90 17.09
N ARG A 117 11.44 8.80 16.92
CA ARG A 117 9.97 8.81 16.84
C ARG A 117 9.29 8.55 18.19
N GLY A 118 10.08 8.47 19.26
CA GLY A 118 9.62 8.28 20.64
C GLY A 118 9.17 9.55 21.36
N GLY A 119 9.25 10.73 20.73
CA GLY A 119 8.71 11.99 21.28
C GLY A 119 9.67 12.83 22.14
N ALA A 120 10.95 12.44 22.23
CA ALA A 120 12.00 13.21 22.90
C ALA A 120 12.51 14.42 22.10
#